data_AF-A0A1S3D3R3-F1
#
_entry.id   AF-A0A1S3D3R3-F1
#
_cell.length_a   1.000
_cell.length_b   1.000
_cell.length_c   1.000
_cell.angle_alpha   90.00
_cell.angle_beta   90.00
_cell.angle_gamma   90.00
#
_symmetry.space_group_name_H-M   'P 1'
#
loop_
_entity.id
_entity.type
_entity.pdbx_description
1 polymer ?
#
loop_
_entity_poly.entity_id
_entity_poly.type
_entity_poly.pdbx_seq_one_letter_code
_entity_poly.pdbx_strand_id
1 'polypeptide(L)'
;MENLLHKKLEISSSLRLNSFALTVEHKKMLELDEIACGGGAVTVGGEGELKWQNELNESNKDFFKYSDGIFLNYNWTDETLQKSLQNAGVRKHDVYVGVDVFGRGCFGGGGFNCDLAMEKVRKFDLSAAIFGHGWTHETKQETESFHERELLFWSKLKPYLYTNVLVVDKTLNTTFNNGYGKFQYENGRKVENAVHYNLSKQSIQTNSTHEFEYEDGFNGTGCLKLRQSEQNKDHILLLTHVKVQKEFKLTIATKCSTTYDYSISVLYESEGPQEQKHKFILKKEEKTNDNELQDFSSTIIYEPEYSNASHKQHKKLIWFKDTWDVRVFNICPKYKGFVTQIRMTFASETLDLLLGELKIVTDV
;
A
#
# COMPACT_ATOMS: atom_id res chain seq x y z
N MET A 1 11.61 -13.10 20.46
CA MET A 1 11.16 -11.69 20.41
C MET A 1 9.81 -11.68 19.72
N GLU A 2 8.75 -11.94 20.48
CA GLU A 2 7.44 -12.35 19.96
C GLU A 2 6.34 -11.32 20.31
N ASN A 3 6.68 -10.03 20.34
CA ASN A 3 5.79 -8.97 20.83
C ASN A 3 5.82 -7.70 19.97
N LEU A 4 5.52 -7.82 18.68
CA LEU A 4 5.29 -6.63 17.82
C LEU A 4 4.30 -6.83 16.67
N LEU A 5 3.39 -7.80 16.80
CA LEU A 5 2.35 -8.12 15.81
C LEU A 5 0.93 -8.00 16.39
N HIS A 6 0.71 -7.06 17.31
CA HIS A 6 -0.64 -6.69 17.70
C HIS A 6 -1.29 -5.78 16.66
N LYS A 7 -2.20 -6.39 15.88
CA LYS A 7 -3.41 -5.84 15.27
C LYS A 7 -3.52 -4.30 15.28
N LYS A 8 -3.48 -3.68 14.10
CA LYS A 8 -4.12 -2.39 13.84
C LYS A 8 -4.88 -2.50 12.51
N LEU A 9 -6.14 -2.90 12.58
CA LEU A 9 -7.05 -2.61 11.46
C LEU A 9 -7.29 -1.11 11.48
N GLU A 10 -6.87 -0.41 10.42
CA GLU A 10 -7.56 0.79 9.99
C GLU A 10 -8.67 0.33 9.03
N ILE A 11 -9.92 0.59 9.37
CA ILE A 11 -11.05 0.30 8.49
C ILE A 11 -10.99 1.29 7.33
N SER A 12 -10.25 0.93 6.30
CA SER A 12 -10.44 1.43 4.95
C SER A 12 -11.63 0.66 4.37
N SER A 13 -12.71 1.36 4.01
CA SER A 13 -13.99 0.79 3.60
C SER A 13 -13.96 0.15 2.18
N SER A 14 -12.85 -0.44 1.76
CA SER A 14 -12.84 -1.37 0.62
C SER A 14 -13.48 -2.72 0.95
N LEU A 15 -13.72 -3.00 2.23
CA LEU A 15 -14.66 -4.02 2.68
C LEU A 15 -16.08 -3.44 2.71
N ARG A 16 -16.95 -4.01 1.87
CA ARG A 16 -18.39 -3.74 1.79
C ARG A 16 -18.98 -3.52 3.18
N LEU A 17 -19.26 -2.27 3.55
CA LEU A 17 -20.10 -1.93 4.68
C LEU A 17 -21.34 -1.20 4.13
N ASN A 18 -22.25 -2.00 3.59
CA ASN A 18 -23.66 -1.65 3.71
C ASN A 18 -23.94 -1.55 5.21
N SER A 19 -24.18 -0.35 5.71
CA SER A 19 -24.96 -0.06 6.93
C SER A 19 -25.07 -1.21 7.95
N PHE A 20 -24.02 -1.46 8.74
CA PHE A 20 -24.11 -2.33 9.90
C PHE A 20 -24.33 -1.49 11.16
N ALA A 21 -25.60 -1.18 11.43
CA ALA A 21 -26.07 -0.96 12.77
C ALA A 21 -26.40 -2.35 13.35
N LEU A 22 -25.46 -2.96 14.08
CA LEU A 22 -25.77 -4.14 14.89
C LEU A 22 -26.35 -3.63 16.22
N THR A 23 -27.67 -3.56 16.28
CA THR A 23 -28.41 -3.56 17.54
C THR A 23 -28.18 -4.90 18.25
N VAL A 24 -27.94 -4.84 19.56
CA VAL A 24 -27.74 -6.01 20.41
C VAL A 24 -29.05 -6.77 20.53
N GLU A 25 -29.19 -7.82 19.74
CA GLU A 25 -29.91 -9.03 20.11
C GLU A 25 -29.32 -10.19 19.31
N HIS A 26 -28.98 -11.29 20.00
CA HIS A 26 -28.36 -12.53 19.49
C HIS A 26 -26.83 -12.56 19.29
N LYS A 27 -26.09 -12.58 20.41
CA LYS A 27 -24.80 -13.27 20.48
C LYS A 27 -24.95 -14.60 21.23
N LYS A 28 -25.51 -15.60 20.54
CA LYS A 28 -25.30 -17.02 20.85
C LYS A 28 -25.20 -17.78 19.54
N MET A 29 -24.09 -18.50 19.37
CA MET A 29 -23.68 -19.28 18.21
C MET A 29 -23.06 -18.46 17.08
N LEU A 30 -21.73 -18.51 16.98
CA LEU A 30 -20.97 -18.91 15.79
C LEU A 30 -19.47 -18.80 16.15
N GLU A 31 -18.77 -19.92 16.08
CA GLU A 31 -17.30 -19.98 16.14
C GLU A 31 -16.74 -19.48 14.80
N LEU A 32 -16.74 -18.15 14.61
CA LEU A 32 -16.11 -17.48 13.47
C LEU A 32 -15.26 -16.32 13.98
N ASP A 33 -14.02 -16.22 13.49
CA ASP A 33 -13.09 -15.09 13.69
C ASP A 33 -13.57 -13.84 12.91
N GLU A 34 -14.78 -13.36 13.18
CA GLU A 34 -15.34 -12.14 12.60
C GLU A 34 -15.04 -10.93 13.50
N ILE A 35 -14.47 -9.87 12.90
CA ILE A 35 -14.21 -8.60 13.58
C ILE A 35 -15.53 -7.83 13.70
N ALA A 36 -15.97 -7.53 14.92
CA ALA A 36 -17.15 -6.74 15.18
C ALA A 36 -16.78 -5.31 15.55
N CYS A 37 -17.04 -4.37 14.64
CA CYS A 37 -16.94 -2.93 14.91
C CYS A 37 -18.34 -2.35 15.10
N GLY A 38 -18.62 -1.79 16.29
CA GLY A 38 -19.87 -1.09 16.54
C GLY A 38 -19.91 0.21 15.71
N GLY A 39 -20.88 0.32 14.81
CA GLY A 39 -21.11 1.54 14.02
C GLY A 39 -21.57 2.69 14.92
N GLY A 40 -20.77 3.76 14.94
CA GLY A 40 -21.14 5.10 15.42
C GLY A 40 -21.86 5.17 16.76
N ALA A 41 -21.20 4.87 17.89
CA ALA A 41 -21.60 5.38 19.21
C ALA A 41 -23.12 5.48 19.52
N VAL A 42 -23.92 4.48 19.15
CA VAL A 42 -25.38 4.50 19.33
C VAL A 42 -25.71 3.96 20.72
N THR A 43 -26.42 4.74 21.51
CA THR A 43 -27.23 4.20 22.60
C THR A 43 -28.61 3.92 22.05
N VAL A 44 -29.13 2.71 22.24
CA VAL A 44 -30.56 2.45 22.14
C VAL A 44 -31.16 2.85 23.49
N GLY A 45 -31.90 3.96 23.53
CA GLY A 45 -32.76 4.25 24.68
C GLY A 45 -33.79 3.14 24.86
N GLY A 46 -34.49 3.08 26.00
CA GLY A 46 -35.53 2.06 26.26
C GLY A 46 -36.63 1.94 25.19
N GLU A 47 -36.67 2.87 24.23
CA GLU A 47 -37.62 2.94 23.11
C GLU A 47 -36.98 2.83 21.71
N GLY A 48 -35.70 2.48 21.55
CA GLY A 48 -35.11 2.33 20.20
C GLY A 48 -34.46 3.59 19.60
N GLU A 49 -34.44 4.71 20.34
CA GLU A 49 -33.95 6.00 19.82
C GLU A 49 -32.44 6.00 19.53
N LEU A 50 -32.05 6.61 18.41
CA LEU A 50 -30.67 6.72 17.96
C LEU A 50 -30.06 8.05 18.44
N LYS A 51 -29.04 7.97 19.30
CA LYS A 51 -28.35 9.15 19.85
C LYS A 51 -26.83 9.02 19.77
N TRP A 52 -26.22 9.84 18.91
CA TRP A 52 -24.77 9.91 18.72
C TRP A 52 -24.08 10.57 19.92
N GLN A 53 -23.15 9.86 20.55
CA GLN A 53 -22.41 10.40 21.71
C GLN A 53 -21.21 11.28 21.33
N ASN A 54 -20.64 11.12 20.12
CA ASN A 54 -19.38 11.74 19.67
C ASN A 54 -18.15 11.40 20.54
N GLU A 55 -18.31 10.52 21.52
CA GLU A 55 -17.29 10.14 22.50
C GLU A 55 -17.53 8.71 22.99
N LEU A 56 -16.50 8.06 23.53
CA LEU A 56 -16.67 6.86 24.35
C LEU A 56 -17.03 7.31 25.78
N ASN A 57 -18.22 6.96 26.26
CA ASN A 57 -18.73 7.27 27.60
C ASN A 57 -19.57 6.13 28.16
N GLU A 58 -20.07 6.27 29.40
CA GLU A 58 -20.83 5.21 30.08
C GLU A 58 -22.05 4.70 29.30
N SER A 59 -22.61 5.53 28.41
CA SER A 59 -23.77 5.15 27.60
C SER A 59 -23.42 4.14 26.49
N ASN A 60 -22.18 4.16 25.98
CA ASN A 60 -21.75 3.24 24.91
C ASN A 60 -20.55 2.34 25.28
N LYS A 61 -20.04 2.46 26.51
CA LYS A 61 -18.88 1.71 27.02
C LYS A 61 -19.11 0.21 27.08
N ASP A 62 -20.33 -0.24 27.36
CA ASP A 62 -20.66 -1.67 27.34
C ASP A 62 -20.51 -2.27 25.94
N PHE A 63 -20.93 -1.56 24.88
CA PHE A 63 -20.70 -2.02 23.51
C PHE A 63 -19.21 -2.14 23.22
N PHE A 64 -18.42 -1.13 23.59
CA PHE A 64 -16.96 -1.15 23.42
C PHE A 64 -16.29 -2.31 24.18
N LYS A 65 -16.79 -2.64 25.37
CA LYS A 65 -16.29 -3.77 26.17
C LYS A 65 -16.48 -5.11 25.45
N TYR A 66 -17.57 -5.28 24.70
CA TYR A 66 -17.91 -6.55 24.03
C TYR A 66 -17.63 -6.58 22.52
N SER A 67 -17.03 -5.51 21.97
CA SER A 67 -16.58 -5.39 20.58
C SER A 67 -15.05 -5.33 20.47
N ASP A 68 -14.52 -5.56 19.28
CA ASP A 68 -13.08 -5.39 18.99
C ASP A 68 -12.69 -3.91 18.98
N GLY A 69 -13.63 -3.03 18.67
CA GLY A 69 -13.48 -1.59 18.76
C GLY A 69 -14.78 -0.83 18.57
N ILE A 70 -14.73 0.49 18.72
CA ILE A 70 -15.88 1.39 18.57
C ILE A 70 -15.57 2.49 17.56
N PHE A 71 -16.47 2.68 16.61
CA PHE A 71 -16.46 3.83 15.71
C PHE A 71 -17.21 4.98 16.39
N LEU A 72 -16.55 6.11 16.61
CA LEU A 72 -17.19 7.32 17.15
C LEU A 72 -17.66 8.24 16.02
N ASN A 73 -18.76 8.95 16.24
CA ASN A 73 -19.24 9.96 15.31
C ASN A 73 -18.23 11.12 15.17
N TYR A 74 -18.34 11.90 14.09
CA TYR A 74 -17.35 12.90 13.65
C TYR A 74 -17.55 14.32 14.22
N ASN A 75 -18.55 14.55 15.09
CA ASN A 75 -18.80 15.84 15.75
C ASN A 75 -18.18 15.92 17.16
N TRP A 76 -16.92 15.53 17.28
CA TRP A 76 -16.16 15.54 18.54
C TRP A 76 -15.49 16.90 18.80
N THR A 77 -15.16 17.15 20.06
CA THR A 77 -14.31 18.25 20.57
C THR A 77 -13.11 17.70 21.34
N ASP A 78 -12.13 18.56 21.67
CA ASP A 78 -10.96 18.20 22.49
C ASP A 78 -11.36 17.53 23.81
N GLU A 79 -12.41 18.03 24.47
CA GLU A 79 -12.92 17.48 25.73
C GLU A 79 -13.45 16.06 25.52
N THR A 80 -14.19 15.82 24.44
CA THR A 80 -14.74 14.49 24.12
C THR A 80 -13.65 13.49 23.72
N LEU A 81 -12.58 13.93 23.04
CA LEU A 81 -11.43 13.10 22.74
C LEU A 81 -10.69 12.71 24.03
N GLN A 82 -10.48 13.67 24.92
CA GLN A 82 -9.83 13.43 26.20
C GLN A 82 -10.61 12.45 27.07
N LYS A 83 -11.94 12.58 27.12
CA LYS A 83 -12.83 11.63 27.81
C LYS A 83 -12.77 10.25 27.17
N SER A 84 -12.81 10.17 25.84
CA SER A 84 -12.74 8.90 25.12
C SER A 84 -11.44 8.16 25.41
N LEU A 85 -10.30 8.88 25.42
CA LEU A 85 -9.00 8.34 25.80
C LEU A 85 -9.00 7.79 27.23
N GLN A 86 -9.54 8.55 28.18
CA GLN A 86 -9.63 8.12 29.59
C GLN A 86 -10.50 6.86 29.74
N ASN A 87 -11.65 6.83 29.07
CA ASN A 87 -12.59 5.71 29.14
C ASN A 87 -12.08 4.45 28.42
N ALA A 88 -11.25 4.61 27.40
CA ALA A 88 -10.67 3.49 26.66
C ALA A 88 -9.50 2.83 27.39
N GLY A 89 -8.75 3.60 28.19
CA GLY A 89 -7.57 3.12 28.92
C GLY A 89 -6.56 2.45 27.99
N VAL A 90 -6.20 1.20 28.27
CA VAL A 90 -5.24 0.42 27.47
C VAL A 90 -5.73 0.13 26.05
N ARG A 91 -7.05 0.16 25.83
CA ARG A 91 -7.69 -0.09 24.51
C ARG A 91 -7.90 1.18 23.69
N LYS A 92 -7.17 2.27 23.98
CA LYS A 92 -7.27 3.56 23.26
C LYS A 92 -7.16 3.48 21.73
N HIS A 93 -6.44 2.50 21.19
CA HIS A 93 -6.33 2.29 19.75
C HIS A 93 -7.49 1.50 19.13
N ASP A 94 -8.39 0.95 19.95
CA ASP A 94 -9.63 0.31 19.52
C ASP A 94 -10.78 1.35 19.44
N VAL A 95 -10.52 2.62 19.76
CA VAL A 95 -11.44 3.75 19.58
C VAL A 95 -11.11 4.47 18.28
N TYR A 96 -12.01 4.36 17.31
CA TYR A 96 -11.88 4.92 15.98
C TYR A 96 -12.68 6.21 15.85
N VAL A 97 -12.02 7.35 16.00
CA VAL A 97 -12.65 8.67 15.92
C VAL A 97 -13.02 9.01 14.48
N GLY A 98 -14.30 9.26 14.21
CA GLY A 98 -14.78 9.59 12.88
C GLY A 98 -14.18 10.88 12.32
N VAL A 99 -13.76 10.81 11.06
CA VAL A 99 -13.33 11.95 10.22
C VAL A 99 -14.21 11.95 8.98
N ASP A 100 -15.22 12.83 8.93
CA ASP A 100 -16.14 12.92 7.79
C ASP A 100 -15.53 13.77 6.68
N VAL A 101 -15.22 13.11 5.55
CA VAL A 101 -14.62 13.75 4.39
C VAL A 101 -15.61 14.69 3.68
N PHE A 102 -16.93 14.52 3.87
CA PHE A 102 -17.91 15.52 3.41
C PHE A 102 -17.98 16.76 4.31
N GLY A 103 -17.36 16.74 5.49
CA GLY A 103 -17.21 17.92 6.35
C GLY A 103 -18.45 18.34 7.13
N ARG A 104 -19.42 17.43 7.39
CA ARG A 104 -20.69 17.76 8.09
C ARG A 104 -20.49 17.99 9.59
N GLY A 105 -19.87 19.12 9.92
CA GLY A 105 -19.48 19.48 11.28
C GLY A 105 -18.25 18.74 11.82
N CYS A 106 -17.48 18.10 10.93
CA CYS A 106 -16.18 17.53 11.25
C CYS A 106 -15.15 18.65 11.44
N PHE A 107 -14.23 18.48 12.38
CA PHE A 107 -13.10 19.38 12.56
C PHE A 107 -12.33 19.57 11.24
N GLY A 108 -11.92 20.80 10.93
CA GLY A 108 -11.26 21.15 9.66
C GLY A 108 -12.17 21.25 8.43
N GLY A 109 -13.44 20.84 8.53
CA GLY A 109 -14.43 20.99 7.44
C GLY A 109 -14.35 19.92 6.35
N GLY A 110 -13.65 18.81 6.58
CA GLY A 110 -13.57 17.69 5.64
C GLY A 110 -12.72 17.97 4.39
N GLY A 111 -12.96 17.20 3.32
CA GLY A 111 -12.27 17.27 2.05
C GLY A 111 -10.76 17.16 2.19
N PHE A 112 -10.01 18.04 1.51
CA PHE A 112 -8.55 18.09 1.64
C PHE A 112 -8.05 18.56 3.01
N ASN A 113 -8.92 19.10 3.89
CA ASN A 113 -8.55 19.51 5.24
C ASN A 113 -8.73 18.39 6.28
N CYS A 114 -9.00 17.15 5.85
CA CYS A 114 -9.07 16.00 6.75
C CYS A 114 -7.75 15.73 7.48
N ASP A 115 -6.62 16.21 6.97
CA ASP A 115 -5.32 16.18 7.64
C ASP A 115 -5.34 16.90 8.98
N LEU A 116 -6.08 18.01 9.11
CA LEU A 116 -6.26 18.73 10.38
C LEU A 116 -6.99 17.89 11.43
N ALA A 117 -8.04 17.16 11.02
CA ALA A 117 -8.77 16.25 11.89
C ALA A 117 -7.89 15.06 12.31
N MET A 118 -7.17 14.46 11.35
CA MET A 118 -6.23 13.37 11.61
C MET A 118 -5.13 13.80 12.59
N GLU A 119 -4.49 14.96 12.36
CA GLU A 119 -3.47 15.50 13.27
C GLU A 119 -4.01 15.63 14.69
N LYS A 120 -5.22 16.16 14.82
CA LYS A 120 -5.86 16.37 16.12
C LYS A 120 -6.14 15.06 16.84
N VAL A 121 -6.73 14.08 16.16
CA VAL A 121 -6.99 12.74 16.71
C VAL A 121 -5.68 12.07 17.14
N ARG A 122 -4.61 12.17 16.33
CA ARG A 122 -3.30 11.61 16.67
C ARG A 122 -2.64 12.28 17.86
N LYS A 123 -2.87 13.58 18.10
CA LYS A 123 -2.38 14.27 19.33
C LYS A 123 -2.99 13.70 20.62
N PHE A 124 -4.17 13.08 20.55
CA PHE A 124 -4.79 12.36 21.68
C PHE A 124 -4.43 10.86 21.71
N ASP A 125 -3.55 10.39 20.82
CA ASP A 125 -3.11 8.99 20.73
C ASP A 125 -4.26 7.98 20.51
N LEU A 126 -5.30 8.43 19.80
CA LEU A 126 -6.47 7.64 19.42
C LEU A 126 -6.39 7.18 17.94
N SER A 127 -7.18 6.16 17.60
CA SER A 127 -7.37 5.75 16.21
C SER A 127 -8.36 6.67 15.49
N ALA A 128 -8.29 6.73 14.16
CA ALA A 128 -9.20 7.51 13.33
C ALA A 128 -9.93 6.59 12.35
N ALA A 129 -11.15 6.95 11.96
CA ALA A 129 -11.88 6.31 10.89
C ALA A 129 -12.33 7.34 9.84
N ILE A 130 -11.83 7.18 8.62
CA ILE A 130 -12.09 8.07 7.50
C ILE A 130 -13.45 7.70 6.90
N PHE A 131 -14.44 8.57 7.05
CA PHE A 131 -15.82 8.36 6.63
C PHE A 131 -16.14 9.16 5.38
N GLY A 132 -16.80 8.54 4.40
CA GLY A 132 -17.26 9.24 3.20
C GLY A 132 -16.15 9.65 2.23
N HIS A 133 -15.01 8.95 2.21
CA HIS A 133 -13.89 9.22 1.28
C HIS A 133 -14.28 9.15 -0.22
N GLY A 134 -15.43 8.54 -0.57
CA GLY A 134 -16.03 8.64 -1.91
C GLY A 134 -16.27 10.08 -2.39
N TRP A 135 -16.23 11.06 -1.48
CA TRP A 135 -16.12 12.48 -1.75
C TRP A 135 -15.10 12.83 -2.85
N THR A 136 -13.96 12.14 -2.91
CA THR A 136 -12.93 12.38 -3.94
C THR A 136 -13.44 12.12 -5.36
N HIS A 137 -14.38 11.21 -5.53
CA HIS A 137 -15.06 10.95 -6.79
C HIS A 137 -16.32 11.84 -6.95
N GLU A 138 -17.18 11.87 -5.93
CA GLU A 138 -18.52 12.48 -5.99
C GLU A 138 -18.50 14.01 -6.10
N THR A 139 -17.46 14.67 -5.59
CA THR A 139 -17.33 16.14 -5.60
C THR A 139 -16.27 16.65 -6.57
N LYS A 140 -15.70 15.75 -7.37
CA LYS A 140 -14.73 16.07 -8.39
C LYS A 140 -15.37 16.94 -9.48
N GLN A 141 -14.70 18.02 -9.89
CA GLN A 141 -15.11 18.79 -11.07
C GLN A 141 -14.84 18.00 -12.35
N GLU A 142 -15.58 18.26 -13.43
CA GLU A 142 -15.37 17.55 -14.71
C GLU A 142 -13.94 17.68 -15.24
N THR A 143 -13.30 18.82 -14.97
CA THR A 143 -11.92 19.16 -15.39
C THR A 143 -10.83 18.45 -14.57
N GLU A 144 -11.14 17.92 -13.40
CA GLU A 144 -10.15 17.26 -12.53
C GLU A 144 -9.96 15.78 -12.91
N SER A 145 -8.75 15.25 -12.77
CA SER A 145 -8.52 13.81 -12.80
C SER A 145 -8.92 13.18 -11.46
N PHE A 146 -9.73 12.10 -11.50
CA PHE A 146 -10.07 11.35 -10.27
C PHE A 146 -8.82 10.79 -9.61
N HIS A 147 -7.87 10.29 -10.41
CA HIS A 147 -6.63 9.72 -9.90
C HIS A 147 -5.77 10.76 -9.20
N GLU A 148 -5.54 11.93 -9.81
CA GLU A 148 -4.74 13.00 -9.18
C GLU A 148 -5.39 13.50 -7.89
N ARG A 149 -6.73 13.57 -7.85
CA ARG A 149 -7.50 13.93 -6.66
C ARG A 149 -7.37 12.91 -5.54
N GLU A 150 -7.43 11.61 -5.84
CA GLU A 150 -7.14 10.54 -4.89
C GLU A 150 -5.70 10.61 -4.37
N LEU A 151 -4.72 10.76 -5.27
CA LEU A 151 -3.30 10.88 -4.88
C LEU A 151 -3.09 12.07 -3.95
N LEU A 152 -3.68 13.23 -4.26
CA LEU A 152 -3.61 14.43 -3.43
C LEU A 152 -4.24 14.19 -2.06
N PHE A 153 -5.47 13.68 -2.01
CA PHE A 153 -6.19 13.42 -0.75
C PHE A 153 -5.39 12.47 0.16
N TRP A 154 -4.99 11.31 -0.34
CA TRP A 154 -4.23 10.34 0.44
C TRP A 154 -2.82 10.82 0.80
N SER A 155 -2.17 11.63 -0.05
CA SER A 155 -0.85 12.19 0.29
C SER A 155 -0.88 13.13 1.50
N LYS A 156 -1.97 13.88 1.68
CA LYS A 156 -2.18 14.74 2.85
C LYS A 156 -2.42 13.95 4.13
N LEU A 157 -3.05 12.78 4.03
CA LEU A 157 -3.32 11.93 5.19
C LEU A 157 -2.14 11.02 5.55
N LYS A 158 -1.27 10.69 4.58
CA LYS A 158 -0.13 9.78 4.72
C LYS A 158 0.71 9.98 5.98
N PRO A 159 1.05 11.21 6.44
CA PRO A 159 1.83 11.40 7.68
C PRO A 159 1.15 10.85 8.94
N TYR A 160 -0.17 10.63 8.92
CA TYR A 160 -0.96 10.16 10.06
C TYR A 160 -1.39 8.70 9.94
N LEU A 161 -1.03 8.01 8.84
CA LEU A 161 -1.39 6.63 8.57
C LEU A 161 -0.22 5.70 8.84
N TYR A 162 -0.51 4.48 9.27
CA TYR A 162 0.49 3.43 9.33
C TYR A 162 0.70 2.80 7.96
N THR A 163 1.94 2.54 7.60
CA THR A 163 2.24 1.82 6.37
C THR A 163 2.21 0.32 6.66
N ASN A 164 1.28 -0.39 6.03
CA ASN A 164 1.20 -1.85 6.14
C ASN A 164 2.32 -2.54 5.35
N VAL A 165 2.92 -3.55 5.96
CA VAL A 165 3.93 -4.43 5.34
C VAL A 165 3.24 -5.67 4.80
N LEU A 166 3.52 -6.01 3.55
CA LEU A 166 2.96 -7.19 2.90
C LEU A 166 3.70 -8.44 3.32
N VAL A 167 3.09 -9.26 4.18
CA VAL A 167 3.64 -10.56 4.58
C VAL A 167 3.29 -11.61 3.53
N VAL A 168 4.32 -12.27 2.98
CA VAL A 168 4.16 -13.19 1.85
C VAL A 168 5.00 -14.44 2.08
N ASP A 169 4.38 -15.61 2.03
CA ASP A 169 5.10 -16.87 2.28
C ASP A 169 5.92 -17.37 1.10
N LYS A 170 5.41 -17.23 -0.13
CA LYS A 170 6.04 -17.83 -1.33
C LYS A 170 6.06 -16.97 -2.57
N THR A 171 4.93 -16.34 -2.91
CA THR A 171 4.80 -15.60 -4.17
C THR A 171 4.17 -14.26 -3.95
N LEU A 172 4.93 -13.22 -4.23
CA LEU A 172 4.44 -11.86 -4.40
C LEU A 172 4.27 -11.62 -5.89
N ASN A 173 3.09 -11.22 -6.34
CA ASN A 173 2.86 -10.88 -7.74
C ASN A 173 1.98 -9.63 -7.83
N THR A 174 2.40 -8.67 -8.62
CA THR A 174 1.56 -7.53 -8.99
C THR A 174 1.81 -7.11 -10.42
N THR A 175 0.73 -6.75 -11.11
CA THR A 175 0.76 -6.08 -12.41
C THR A 175 0.31 -4.62 -12.29
N PHE A 176 0.20 -4.13 -11.06
CA PHE A 176 -0.35 -2.82 -10.69
C PHE A 176 -1.77 -2.57 -11.21
N ASN A 177 -2.51 -3.60 -11.62
CA ASN A 177 -3.87 -3.48 -12.12
C ASN A 177 -4.78 -2.79 -11.09
N ASN A 178 -5.37 -1.66 -11.44
CA ASN A 178 -6.32 -0.94 -10.58
C ASN A 178 -7.73 -1.56 -10.60
N GLY A 179 -7.96 -2.60 -11.41
CA GLY A 179 -9.29 -3.16 -11.63
C GLY A 179 -10.17 -2.27 -12.48
N TYR A 180 -9.62 -1.19 -13.05
CA TYR A 180 -10.29 -0.32 -13.99
C TYR A 180 -9.31 0.18 -15.07
N GLY A 181 -9.77 0.28 -16.31
CA GLY A 181 -9.10 1.05 -17.36
C GLY A 181 -9.87 1.01 -18.67
N LYS A 182 -9.42 1.82 -19.64
CA LYS A 182 -10.04 1.90 -20.98
C LYS A 182 -9.75 0.69 -21.86
N PHE A 183 -8.69 -0.05 -21.51
CA PHE A 183 -8.16 -1.16 -22.29
C PHE A 183 -7.74 -2.30 -21.36
N GLN A 184 -7.66 -3.50 -21.92
CA GLN A 184 -6.96 -4.63 -21.31
C GLN A 184 -5.65 -4.92 -22.05
N TYR A 185 -4.63 -5.30 -21.28
CA TYR A 185 -3.31 -5.66 -21.77
C TYR A 185 -2.94 -7.07 -21.34
N GLU A 186 -2.33 -7.82 -22.26
CA GLU A 186 -1.69 -9.11 -22.01
C GLU A 186 -0.31 -9.11 -22.66
N ASN A 187 0.74 -9.36 -21.86
CA ASN A 187 2.13 -9.37 -22.29
C ASN A 187 2.54 -8.14 -23.14
N GLY A 188 2.08 -6.96 -22.73
CA GLY A 188 2.39 -5.69 -23.40
C GLY A 188 1.57 -5.41 -24.65
N ARG A 189 0.56 -6.23 -24.95
CA ARG A 189 -0.33 -6.07 -26.11
C ARG A 189 -1.73 -5.71 -25.65
N LYS A 190 -2.33 -4.72 -26.29
CA LYS A 190 -3.74 -4.35 -26.10
C LYS A 190 -4.64 -5.46 -26.67
N VAL A 191 -5.43 -6.11 -25.82
CA VAL A 191 -6.28 -7.26 -26.20
C VAL A 191 -7.76 -6.90 -26.33
N GLU A 192 -8.22 -5.85 -25.64
CA GLU A 192 -9.62 -5.41 -25.68
C GLU A 192 -9.71 -3.88 -25.75
N ASN A 193 -10.61 -3.39 -26.60
CA ASN A 193 -10.93 -1.97 -26.79
C ASN A 193 -12.28 -1.61 -26.14
N ALA A 194 -12.47 -2.01 -24.90
CA ALA A 194 -13.66 -1.69 -24.12
C ALA A 194 -13.26 -1.30 -22.70
N VAL A 195 -14.03 -0.39 -22.13
CA VAL A 195 -13.83 0.03 -20.74
C VAL A 195 -14.06 -1.16 -19.82
N HIS A 196 -13.07 -1.46 -18.99
CA HIS A 196 -13.10 -2.57 -18.07
C HIS A 196 -13.25 -2.07 -16.64
N TYR A 197 -14.23 -2.58 -15.90
CA TYR A 197 -14.38 -2.37 -14.46
C TYR A 197 -14.56 -3.73 -13.77
N ASN A 198 -13.52 -4.17 -13.08
CA ASN A 198 -13.55 -5.37 -12.25
C ASN A 198 -12.53 -5.26 -11.10
N LEU A 199 -13.00 -4.75 -9.95
CA LEU A 199 -12.18 -4.63 -8.74
C LEU A 199 -11.72 -6.01 -8.20
N SER A 200 -12.37 -7.11 -8.57
CA SER A 200 -11.89 -8.46 -8.19
C SER A 200 -10.56 -8.82 -8.86
N LYS A 201 -10.16 -8.07 -9.89
CA LYS A 201 -8.87 -8.22 -10.58
C LYS A 201 -7.84 -7.18 -10.14
N GLN A 202 -8.16 -6.30 -9.19
CA GLN A 202 -7.22 -5.34 -8.66
C GLN A 202 -6.02 -6.08 -8.04
N SER A 203 -4.81 -5.69 -8.40
CA SER A 203 -3.59 -6.25 -7.82
C SER A 203 -3.02 -5.32 -6.75
N ILE A 204 -2.02 -5.83 -6.03
CA ILE A 204 -1.29 -5.08 -5.00
C ILE A 204 -0.73 -3.77 -5.59
N GLN A 205 -0.99 -2.64 -4.93
CA GLN A 205 -0.46 -1.34 -5.31
C GLN A 205 0.80 -0.98 -4.50
N THR A 206 1.53 0.04 -4.93
CA THR A 206 2.75 0.49 -4.23
C THR A 206 2.44 1.16 -2.89
N ASN A 207 3.39 1.12 -1.94
CA ASN A 207 3.28 1.85 -0.66
C ASN A 207 3.45 3.37 -0.82
N SER A 208 3.90 3.82 -1.99
CA SER A 208 4.08 5.23 -2.31
C SER A 208 3.13 5.68 -3.42
N THR A 209 2.79 6.96 -3.38
CA THR A 209 1.89 7.63 -4.32
C THR A 209 2.65 7.85 -5.62
N HIS A 210 2.35 7.08 -6.65
CA HIS A 210 2.93 7.20 -7.99
C HIS A 210 1.82 7.40 -9.01
N GLU A 211 2.16 7.97 -10.16
CA GLU A 211 1.23 8.10 -11.28
C GLU A 211 0.90 6.74 -11.88
N PHE A 212 -0.28 6.66 -12.50
CA PHE A 212 -0.74 5.48 -13.22
C PHE A 212 -0.92 5.79 -14.70
N GLU A 213 -0.38 4.92 -15.55
CA GLU A 213 -0.55 4.98 -17.00
C GLU A 213 -1.72 4.08 -17.42
N TYR A 214 -2.71 4.67 -18.09
CA TYR A 214 -3.94 3.98 -18.54
C TYR A 214 -3.91 3.67 -20.05
N GLU A 215 -3.03 4.33 -20.80
CA GLU A 215 -2.94 4.19 -22.26
C GLU A 215 -1.89 3.14 -22.70
N ASP A 216 -1.13 2.59 -21.76
CA ASP A 216 -0.19 1.47 -21.95
C ASP A 216 -0.10 0.60 -20.68
N GLY A 217 0.24 -0.67 -20.85
CA GLY A 217 0.33 -1.64 -19.77
C GLY A 217 0.93 -2.97 -20.22
N PHE A 218 1.51 -3.71 -19.26
CA PHE A 218 2.02 -5.06 -19.55
C PHE A 218 0.92 -6.12 -19.37
N ASN A 219 0.30 -6.16 -18.18
CA ASN A 219 -0.79 -7.08 -17.86
C ASN A 219 -1.86 -6.34 -17.03
N GLY A 220 -3.14 -6.51 -17.38
CA GLY A 220 -4.26 -5.86 -16.68
C GLY A 220 -4.74 -4.61 -17.41
N THR A 221 -5.02 -3.52 -16.70
CA THR A 221 -5.68 -2.33 -17.28
C THR A 221 -4.77 -1.10 -17.45
N GLY A 222 -3.48 -1.24 -17.16
CA GLY A 222 -2.51 -0.16 -17.21
C GLY A 222 -1.21 -0.57 -16.52
N CYS A 223 -0.42 0.41 -16.10
CA CYS A 223 0.82 0.17 -15.35
C CYS A 223 1.23 1.37 -14.48
N LEU A 224 2.22 1.14 -13.62
CA LEU A 224 2.80 2.20 -12.80
C LEU A 224 3.69 3.11 -13.66
N LYS A 225 3.51 4.42 -13.54
CA LYS A 225 4.37 5.42 -14.16
C LYS A 225 5.28 6.05 -13.11
N LEU A 226 6.56 5.75 -13.21
CA LEU A 226 7.59 6.28 -12.32
C LEU A 226 8.24 7.50 -12.96
N ARG A 227 8.12 8.64 -12.29
CA ARG A 227 8.79 9.90 -12.66
C ARG A 227 9.90 10.23 -11.68
N GLN A 228 11.10 10.46 -12.21
CA GLN A 228 12.23 10.95 -11.43
C GLN A 228 12.41 12.46 -11.60
N SER A 229 12.25 13.21 -10.51
CA SER A 229 12.56 14.65 -10.48
C SER A 229 13.94 14.97 -9.89
N GLU A 230 14.58 14.01 -9.20
CA GLU A 230 15.85 14.19 -8.50
C GLU A 230 16.79 13.02 -8.81
N GLN A 231 18.03 13.28 -9.17
CA GLN A 231 18.98 12.20 -9.48
C GLN A 231 19.17 11.25 -8.27
N ASN A 232 19.25 9.93 -8.52
CA ASN A 232 19.59 8.90 -7.52
C ASN A 232 18.66 8.79 -6.30
N LYS A 233 17.46 9.39 -6.33
CA LYS A 233 16.42 9.19 -5.31
C LYS A 233 15.85 7.77 -5.38
N ASP A 234 15.82 7.09 -4.23
CA ASP A 234 15.22 5.77 -4.07
C ASP A 234 13.67 5.87 -4.02
N HIS A 235 13.00 5.26 -4.98
CA HIS A 235 11.56 5.03 -4.96
C HIS A 235 11.28 3.72 -4.23
N ILE A 236 10.73 3.80 -3.01
CA ILE A 236 10.23 2.59 -2.32
C ILE A 236 8.93 2.18 -2.99
N LEU A 237 8.97 1.07 -3.72
CA LEU A 237 7.81 0.52 -4.42
C LEU A 237 6.95 -0.28 -3.45
N LEU A 238 7.56 -1.26 -2.78
CA LEU A 238 6.85 -2.16 -1.86
C LEU A 238 7.66 -2.37 -0.57
N LEU A 239 6.95 -2.33 0.56
CA LEU A 239 7.38 -2.82 1.86
C LEU A 239 6.80 -4.21 2.07
N THR A 240 7.67 -5.19 2.25
CA THR A 240 7.30 -6.60 2.22
C THR A 240 7.92 -7.37 3.37
N HIS A 241 7.47 -8.59 3.54
CA HIS A 241 8.12 -9.60 4.35
C HIS A 241 7.97 -10.92 3.58
N VAL A 242 8.71 -11.05 2.46
CA VAL A 242 8.66 -12.25 1.61
C VAL A 242 9.65 -13.26 2.12
N LYS A 243 9.18 -14.41 2.62
CA LYS A 243 10.04 -15.45 3.20
C LYS A 243 10.86 -16.17 2.14
N VAL A 244 12.17 -16.26 2.36
CA VAL A 244 13.14 -16.95 1.50
C VAL A 244 13.89 -17.97 2.34
N GLN A 245 13.87 -19.25 1.94
CA GLN A 245 14.67 -20.30 2.60
C GLN A 245 16.04 -20.48 1.96
N LYS A 246 16.12 -20.39 0.63
CA LYS A 246 17.33 -20.71 -0.14
C LYS A 246 17.55 -19.76 -1.30
N GLU A 247 16.53 -19.53 -2.11
CA GLU A 247 16.65 -18.71 -3.32
C GLU A 247 15.33 -18.04 -3.67
N PHE A 248 15.40 -16.96 -4.45
CA PHE A 248 14.21 -16.33 -5.01
C PHE A 248 14.45 -15.82 -6.42
N LYS A 249 13.38 -15.81 -7.20
CA LYS A 249 13.34 -15.28 -8.56
C LYS A 249 12.57 -13.97 -8.56
N LEU A 250 13.21 -12.89 -9.00
CA LEU A 250 12.57 -11.60 -9.24
C LEU A 250 12.31 -11.44 -10.73
N THR A 251 11.06 -11.28 -11.13
CA THR A 251 10.66 -10.91 -12.49
C THR A 251 10.16 -9.47 -12.49
N ILE A 252 10.59 -8.70 -13.48
CA ILE A 252 10.08 -7.35 -13.74
C ILE A 252 9.77 -7.17 -15.21
N ALA A 253 8.68 -6.46 -15.51
CA ALA A 253 8.36 -5.98 -16.85
C ALA A 253 8.40 -4.46 -16.86
N THR A 254 9.28 -3.88 -17.67
CA THR A 254 9.46 -2.42 -17.78
C THR A 254 9.39 -1.96 -19.22
N LYS A 255 8.95 -0.73 -19.43
CA LYS A 255 9.03 -0.06 -20.74
C LYS A 255 9.50 1.37 -20.52
N CYS A 256 10.42 1.81 -21.37
CA CYS A 256 10.96 3.17 -21.34
C CYS A 256 11.00 3.72 -22.75
N SER A 257 10.61 4.98 -22.90
CA SER A 257 10.59 5.69 -24.18
C SER A 257 11.94 6.26 -24.58
N THR A 258 12.95 6.12 -23.73
CA THR A 258 14.28 6.66 -23.89
C THR A 258 15.33 5.69 -23.35
N THR A 259 16.55 5.75 -23.89
CA THR A 259 17.67 4.92 -23.44
C THR A 259 18.29 5.56 -22.20
N TYR A 260 18.16 4.90 -21.04
CA TYR A 260 18.74 5.35 -19.79
C TYR A 260 19.01 4.19 -18.82
N ASP A 261 19.89 4.48 -17.86
CA ASP A 261 20.29 3.60 -16.78
C ASP A 261 19.35 3.79 -15.56
N TYR A 262 18.67 2.73 -15.18
CA TYR A 262 17.93 2.65 -13.91
C TYR A 262 18.36 1.40 -13.17
N SER A 263 18.11 1.33 -11.85
CA SER A 263 18.37 0.13 -11.08
C SER A 263 17.15 -0.24 -10.26
N ILE A 264 16.89 -1.54 -10.15
CA ILE A 264 15.99 -2.09 -9.14
C ILE A 264 16.83 -2.61 -7.99
N SER A 265 16.46 -2.24 -6.77
CA SER A 265 17.12 -2.65 -5.55
C SER A 265 16.20 -3.49 -4.68
N VAL A 266 16.68 -4.62 -4.20
CA VAL A 266 15.97 -5.48 -3.22
C VAL A 266 16.69 -5.40 -1.89
N LEU A 267 15.99 -4.96 -0.85
CA LEU A 267 16.48 -5.02 0.53
C LEU A 267 16.08 -6.36 1.14
N TYR A 268 17.06 -7.08 1.68
CA TYR A 268 16.92 -8.40 2.25
C TYR A 268 17.49 -8.45 3.66
N GLU A 269 16.78 -9.06 4.59
CA GLU A 269 17.18 -9.22 5.99
C GLU A 269 17.39 -10.69 6.28
N SER A 270 18.60 -11.07 6.68
CA SER A 270 18.99 -12.46 6.92
C SER A 270 18.80 -12.87 8.38
N GLU A 271 18.40 -14.12 8.61
CA GLU A 271 18.29 -14.76 9.93
C GLU A 271 19.63 -15.40 10.37
N GLY A 272 20.76 -14.89 9.91
CA GLY A 272 22.09 -15.45 10.21
C GLY A 272 22.54 -15.22 11.67
N PRO A 273 23.73 -15.69 12.06
CA PRO A 273 24.30 -15.50 13.40
C PRO A 273 24.45 -14.02 13.82
N GLN A 274 24.47 -13.14 12.83
CA GLN A 274 24.26 -11.70 12.96
C GLN A 274 23.15 -11.38 11.96
N GLU A 275 22.05 -10.77 12.38
CA GLU A 275 21.05 -10.27 11.45
C GLU A 275 21.74 -9.26 10.51
N GLN A 276 21.82 -9.56 9.22
CA GLN A 276 22.49 -8.71 8.23
C GLN A 276 21.48 -8.22 7.20
N LYS A 277 21.60 -6.94 6.86
CA LYS A 277 20.82 -6.30 5.80
C LYS A 277 21.64 -6.30 4.51
N HIS A 278 21.04 -6.77 3.42
CA HIS A 278 21.65 -6.89 2.11
C HIS A 278 20.86 -6.05 1.10
N LYS A 279 21.54 -5.26 0.27
CA LYS A 279 20.93 -4.54 -0.86
C LYS A 279 21.42 -5.16 -2.17
N PHE A 280 20.53 -5.83 -2.90
CA PHE A 280 20.82 -6.34 -4.23
C PHE A 280 20.47 -5.27 -5.27
N ILE A 281 21.46 -4.71 -5.96
CA ILE A 281 21.26 -3.70 -7.01
C ILE A 281 21.37 -4.38 -8.38
N LEU A 282 20.31 -4.27 -9.17
CA LEU A 282 20.22 -4.81 -10.52
C LEU A 282 20.09 -3.61 -11.46
N LYS A 283 21.20 -3.21 -12.08
CA LYS A 283 21.28 -2.01 -12.92
C LYS A 283 20.82 -2.32 -14.34
N LYS A 284 20.42 -1.29 -15.08
CA LYS A 284 20.46 -1.18 -16.53
C LYS A 284 21.66 -0.32 -16.92
N GLU A 285 22.60 -0.81 -17.73
CA GLU A 285 23.77 -0.06 -18.20
C GLU A 285 23.80 -0.04 -19.75
N GLU A 286 23.89 1.14 -20.35
CA GLU A 286 24.16 1.32 -21.79
C GLU A 286 25.66 1.20 -22.10
N LYS A 287 26.05 0.40 -23.11
CA LYS A 287 27.41 0.43 -23.67
C LYS A 287 27.40 1.23 -24.98
N THR A 288 28.31 2.20 -25.08
CA THR A 288 28.34 3.23 -26.12
C THR A 288 28.93 2.82 -27.47
N ASN A 289 29.35 1.58 -27.68
CA ASN A 289 29.73 1.08 -29.01
C ASN A 289 29.55 -0.45 -29.04
N ASP A 290 29.04 -0.93 -30.18
CA ASP A 290 28.59 -2.30 -30.48
C ASP A 290 27.18 -2.64 -29.99
N ASN A 291 26.41 -3.31 -30.86
CA ASN A 291 25.12 -3.97 -30.58
C ASN A 291 25.29 -5.18 -29.61
N GLU A 292 26.16 -5.01 -28.62
CA GLU A 292 26.55 -5.98 -27.61
C GLU A 292 26.49 -5.31 -26.24
N LEU A 293 25.30 -5.32 -25.63
CA LEU A 293 25.19 -5.14 -24.20
C LEU A 293 25.78 -6.38 -23.52
N GLN A 294 26.99 -6.26 -22.96
CA GLN A 294 27.41 -7.20 -21.93
C GLN A 294 26.46 -7.06 -20.75
N ASP A 295 25.97 -8.19 -20.26
CA ASP A 295 25.12 -8.31 -19.08
C ASP A 295 25.59 -7.39 -17.96
N PHE A 296 24.60 -6.85 -17.23
CA PHE A 296 24.82 -6.04 -16.05
C PHE A 296 26.01 -6.52 -15.25
N SER A 297 26.93 -5.61 -14.96
CA SER A 297 27.79 -5.80 -13.83
C SER A 297 26.85 -6.01 -12.64
N SER A 298 26.82 -7.22 -12.08
CA SER A 298 26.43 -7.39 -10.69
C SER A 298 27.52 -6.69 -9.89
N THR A 299 27.50 -5.35 -9.87
CA THR A 299 28.21 -4.64 -8.82
C THR A 299 27.37 -4.89 -7.57
N ILE A 300 27.57 -6.06 -6.97
CA ILE A 300 27.28 -6.25 -5.56
C ILE A 300 28.20 -5.24 -4.89
N ILE A 301 27.66 -4.08 -4.53
CA ILE A 301 28.40 -3.11 -3.73
C ILE A 301 28.48 -3.74 -2.35
N TYR A 302 29.57 -4.46 -2.14
CA TYR A 302 30.02 -4.88 -0.83
C TYR A 302 30.46 -3.60 -0.11
N GLU A 303 29.58 -2.98 0.67
CA GLU A 303 30.08 -2.19 1.78
C GLU A 303 30.92 -3.15 2.64
N PRO A 304 32.11 -2.77 3.14
CA PRO A 304 33.14 -3.68 3.66
C PRO A 304 32.71 -4.60 4.84
N GLU A 305 31.46 -4.54 5.27
CA GLU A 305 30.87 -5.30 6.36
C GLU A 305 30.05 -6.55 5.95
N TYR A 306 29.68 -6.78 4.67
CA TYR A 306 28.72 -7.86 4.34
C TYR A 306 29.03 -8.65 3.05
N SER A 307 29.73 -9.79 3.15
CA SER A 307 30.16 -10.62 2.00
C SER A 307 29.35 -11.93 1.77
N ASN A 308 29.17 -12.29 0.48
CA ASN A 308 28.89 -13.60 -0.16
C ASN A 308 27.50 -13.80 -0.85
N ALA A 309 27.45 -13.72 -2.19
CA ALA A 309 26.44 -14.39 -3.07
C ALA A 309 26.97 -14.57 -4.51
N SER A 310 26.44 -15.54 -5.29
CA SER A 310 26.91 -15.89 -6.67
C SER A 310 25.77 -15.97 -7.71
N HIS A 311 26.07 -15.70 -8.99
CA HIS A 311 25.13 -15.63 -10.14
C HIS A 311 25.48 -16.64 -11.25
N LYS A 312 24.47 -17.16 -11.99
CA LYS A 312 24.65 -17.94 -13.24
C LYS A 312 24.03 -17.20 -14.44
N GLN A 313 24.86 -16.82 -15.42
CA GLN A 313 24.47 -16.22 -16.71
C GLN A 313 23.67 -17.19 -17.59
N HIS A 314 22.71 -16.68 -18.39
CA HIS A 314 22.46 -17.13 -19.78
C HIS A 314 21.49 -16.20 -20.57
N LYS A 315 21.91 -15.88 -21.82
CA LYS A 315 21.22 -15.30 -23.02
C LYS A 315 21.29 -13.77 -23.26
N LYS A 316 21.89 -13.45 -24.43
CA LYS A 316 21.95 -12.13 -25.11
C LYS A 316 20.53 -11.65 -25.46
N LEU A 317 20.10 -10.50 -24.94
CA LEU A 317 18.80 -9.87 -25.21
C LEU A 317 18.99 -8.66 -26.13
N ILE A 318 18.23 -8.60 -27.23
CA ILE A 318 18.18 -7.44 -28.13
C ILE A 318 17.04 -6.54 -27.62
N TRP A 319 17.34 -5.27 -27.35
CA TRP A 319 16.35 -4.29 -26.91
C TRP A 319 15.80 -3.50 -28.11
N PHE A 320 14.49 -3.23 -28.08
CA PHE A 320 13.84 -2.32 -29.01
C PHE A 320 13.22 -1.15 -28.22
N LYS A 321 13.44 0.07 -28.70
CA LYS A 321 12.83 1.27 -28.12
C LYS A 321 11.31 1.13 -28.07
N ASP A 322 10.70 1.64 -26.99
CA ASP A 322 9.25 1.63 -26.79
C ASP A 322 8.61 0.22 -26.76
N THR A 323 9.39 -0.80 -26.38
CA THR A 323 8.88 -2.15 -26.15
C THR A 323 9.02 -2.56 -24.70
N TRP A 324 8.14 -3.47 -24.28
CA TRP A 324 8.20 -4.08 -22.96
C TRP A 324 9.39 -5.04 -22.87
N ASP A 325 10.26 -4.78 -21.90
CA ASP A 325 11.43 -5.59 -21.55
C ASP A 325 11.12 -6.36 -20.27
N VAL A 326 11.15 -7.69 -20.37
CA VAL A 326 10.90 -8.60 -19.24
C VAL A 326 12.21 -9.22 -18.81
N ARG A 327 12.56 -9.04 -17.54
CA ARG A 327 13.79 -9.57 -16.95
C ARG A 327 13.49 -10.47 -15.78
N VAL A 328 14.30 -11.53 -15.63
CA VAL A 328 14.22 -12.49 -14.53
C VAL A 328 15.59 -12.59 -13.88
N PHE A 329 15.65 -12.41 -12.57
CA PHE A 329 16.85 -12.47 -11.77
C PHE A 329 16.73 -13.61 -10.76
N ASN A 330 17.73 -14.51 -10.75
CA ASN A 330 17.83 -15.55 -9.74
C ASN A 330 18.80 -15.10 -8.66
N ILE A 331 18.35 -15.04 -7.40
CA ILE A 331 19.14 -14.57 -6.26
C ILE A 331 19.18 -15.69 -5.22
N CYS A 332 20.38 -16.07 -4.80
CA CYS A 332 20.62 -17.12 -3.80
C CYS A 332 21.34 -16.51 -2.59
N PRO A 333 20.62 -15.98 -1.59
CA PRO A 333 21.22 -15.49 -0.37
C PRO A 333 21.97 -16.61 0.39
N LYS A 334 23.02 -16.25 1.13
CA LYS A 334 23.79 -17.21 1.93
C LYS A 334 22.98 -17.83 3.07
N TYR A 335 22.07 -17.06 3.66
CA TYR A 335 21.20 -17.47 4.77
C TYR A 335 19.74 -17.19 4.41
N LYS A 336 18.84 -18.00 4.97
CA LYS A 336 17.40 -17.74 4.96
C LYS A 336 17.07 -16.38 5.60
N GLY A 337 15.90 -15.86 5.27
CA GLY A 337 15.53 -14.50 5.65
C GLY A 337 14.36 -13.99 4.83
N PHE A 338 14.30 -12.66 4.68
CA PHE A 338 13.14 -12.00 4.11
C PHE A 338 13.52 -10.90 3.13
N VAL A 339 12.80 -10.82 2.01
CA VAL A 339 12.78 -9.58 1.21
C VAL A 339 11.89 -8.58 1.95
N THR A 340 12.51 -7.50 2.42
CA THR A 340 11.85 -6.48 3.24
C THR A 340 11.41 -5.27 2.45
N GLN A 341 12.12 -4.95 1.37
CA GLN A 341 11.75 -3.83 0.50
C GLN A 341 12.15 -4.07 -0.96
N ILE A 342 11.36 -3.50 -1.85
CA ILE A 342 11.71 -3.38 -3.27
C ILE A 342 11.70 -1.91 -3.64
N ARG A 343 12.80 -1.46 -4.22
CA ARG A 343 13.06 -0.06 -4.56
C ARG A 343 13.50 0.08 -6.00
N MET A 344 13.32 1.26 -6.56
CA MET A 344 13.87 1.62 -7.86
C MET A 344 14.60 2.96 -7.79
N THR A 345 15.73 3.07 -8.45
CA THR A 345 16.61 4.25 -8.41
C THR A 345 17.04 4.58 -9.82
N PHE A 346 17.06 5.85 -10.17
CA PHE A 346 17.31 6.32 -11.53
C PHE A 346 18.62 7.13 -11.58
N ALA A 347 19.47 6.83 -12.56
CA ALA A 347 20.81 7.43 -12.64
C ALA A 347 20.79 8.88 -13.17
N SER A 348 19.74 9.28 -13.89
CA SER A 348 19.57 10.64 -14.44
C SER A 348 18.24 11.25 -14.03
N GLU A 349 18.17 12.58 -14.10
CA GLU A 349 16.91 13.34 -13.97
C GLU A 349 16.13 13.26 -15.30
N THR A 350 14.80 13.34 -15.22
CA THR A 350 13.84 13.23 -16.34
C THR A 350 13.72 11.83 -16.96
N LEU A 351 13.13 10.91 -16.20
CA LEU A 351 12.70 9.62 -16.73
C LEU A 351 11.21 9.37 -16.49
N ASP A 352 10.49 9.00 -17.54
CA ASP A 352 9.23 8.26 -17.45
C ASP A 352 9.53 6.77 -17.65
N LEU A 353 9.47 5.97 -16.59
CA LEU A 353 9.51 4.50 -16.69
C LEU A 353 8.11 3.95 -16.44
N LEU A 354 7.68 3.06 -17.33
CA LEU A 354 6.52 2.23 -17.10
C LEU A 354 6.96 0.92 -16.44
N LEU A 355 6.37 0.60 -15.29
CA LEU A 355 6.56 -0.66 -14.58
C LEU A 355 5.23 -1.43 -14.60
N GLY A 356 5.18 -2.49 -15.41
CA GLY A 356 3.96 -3.22 -15.72
C GLY A 356 3.79 -4.55 -14.97
N GLU A 357 4.88 -5.11 -14.45
CA GLU A 357 4.83 -6.30 -13.61
C GLU A 357 6.01 -6.35 -12.66
N LEU A 358 5.75 -6.84 -11.46
CA LEU A 358 6.73 -7.20 -10.46
C LEU A 358 6.30 -8.51 -9.80
N LYS A 359 7.19 -9.50 -9.81
CA LYS A 359 6.93 -10.81 -9.23
C LYS A 359 8.15 -11.34 -8.48
N ILE A 360 7.96 -11.83 -7.27
CA ILE A 360 8.94 -12.60 -6.51
C ILE A 360 8.38 -14.00 -6.29
N VAL A 361 9.16 -15.02 -6.63
CA VAL A 361 8.85 -16.42 -6.31
C VAL A 361 10.02 -17.02 -5.54
N THR A 362 9.77 -17.53 -4.34
CA THR A 362 10.80 -18.10 -3.48
C THR A 362 10.82 -19.63 -3.58
N ASP A 363 12.02 -20.20 -3.46
CA ASP A 363 12.28 -21.63 -3.26
C ASP A 363 11.62 -22.56 -4.31
N VAL A 364 11.81 -22.21 -5.60
CA VAL A 364 11.24 -22.90 -6.79
C VAL A 364 12.08 -24.06 -7.28
#